data_AF-D8TW05-F1
#
_entry.id   AF-D8TW05-F1
#
_cell.length_a   1.000
_cell.length_b   1.000
_cell.length_c   1.000
_cell.angle_alpha   90.00
_cell.angle_beta   90.00
_cell.angle_gamma   90.00
#
_symmetry.space_group_name_H-M   'P 1'
#
loop_
_entity.id
_entity.type
_entity.pdbx_description
1 polymer ?
#
loop_
_entity_poly.entity_id
_entity_poly.type
_entity_poly.pdbx_seq_one_letter_code
_entity_poly.pdbx_strand_id
1 'polypeptide(L)'
;ALNALYHHDDPKVKDEADRWLEQWQQSLEAWSVADGVLHDPNSSMEAQYFCAQTLRTKVQRDFEELPSDAVDSLRDSLLQLLIRFSKGAPPVRTQLCLALAALAVHVP
;
A
#
# COMPACT_ATOMS: atom_id res chain seq x y z
N ALA A 1 2.31 -2.96 14.62
CA ALA A 1 3.25 -1.86 14.31
C ALA A 1 2.54 -0.52 14.11
N LEU A 2 1.60 -0.38 13.15
CA LEU A 2 0.91 0.91 12.89
C LEU A 2 0.26 1.54 14.13
N ASN A 3 -0.44 0.75 14.95
CA ASN A 3 -1.01 1.24 16.20
C ASN A 3 0.06 1.83 17.15
N ALA A 4 1.21 1.16 17.25
CA ALA A 4 2.32 1.63 18.07
C ALA A 4 2.94 2.92 17.49
N LEU A 5 3.11 3.00 16.18
CA LEU A 5 3.64 4.18 15.49
C LEU A 5 2.78 5.43 15.73
N TYR A 6 1.46 5.29 15.59
CA TYR A 6 0.56 6.45 15.65
C TYR A 6 0.04 6.79 17.05
N HIS A 7 -0.11 5.81 17.94
CA HIS A 7 -0.86 5.99 19.19
C HIS A 7 -0.07 5.70 20.47
N HIS A 8 1.16 5.17 20.39
CA HIS A 8 1.97 4.98 21.60
C HIS A 8 2.52 6.32 22.12
N ASP A 9 2.86 6.42 23.40
CA ASP A 9 3.43 7.66 23.96
C ASP A 9 4.96 7.64 23.99
N ASP A 10 5.57 6.45 24.16
CA ASP A 10 7.03 6.28 24.17
C ASP A 10 7.62 6.46 22.76
N PRO A 11 8.50 7.47 22.54
CA PRO A 11 9.19 7.66 21.27
C PRO A 11 10.01 6.46 20.82
N LYS A 12 10.62 5.71 21.74
CA LYS A 12 11.44 4.55 21.39
C LYS A 12 10.62 3.44 20.73
N VAL A 13 9.40 3.24 21.23
CA VAL A 13 8.46 2.26 20.67
C VAL A 13 7.98 2.71 19.28
N LYS A 14 7.80 4.02 19.06
CA LYS A 14 7.51 4.55 17.73
C LYS A 14 8.66 4.31 16.76
N ASP A 15 9.89 4.61 17.17
CA ASP A 15 11.09 4.40 16.33
C ASP A 15 11.32 2.92 16.01
N GLU A 16 10.98 2.02 16.92
CA GLU A 16 11.01 0.58 16.65
C GLU A 16 9.92 0.15 15.68
N ALA A 17 8.70 0.66 15.84
CA ALA A 17 7.59 0.38 14.94
C ALA A 17 7.85 0.93 13.53
N ASP A 18 8.42 2.12 13.42
CA ASP A 18 8.75 2.76 12.14
C ASP A 18 9.81 1.97 11.40
N ARG A 19 10.94 1.64 12.05
CA ARG A 19 12.00 0.80 11.46
C ARG A 19 11.47 -0.57 11.01
N TRP A 20 10.58 -1.17 11.78
CA TRP A 20 9.97 -2.43 11.38
C TRP A 20 9.08 -2.26 10.14
N LEU A 21 8.29 -1.19 10.08
CA LEU A 21 7.42 -0.88 8.93
C LEU A 21 8.24 -0.56 7.68
N GLU A 22 9.35 0.16 7.80
CA GLU A 22 10.28 0.45 6.69
C GLU A 22 10.90 -0.85 6.14
N GLN A 23 11.31 -1.77 7.01
CA GLN A 23 11.84 -3.08 6.60
C GLN A 23 10.75 -3.92 5.94
N TRP A 24 9.55 -3.94 6.50
CA TRP A 24 8.41 -4.63 5.91
C TRP A 24 8.06 -4.05 4.54
N GLN A 25 8.07 -2.73 4.37
CA GLN A 25 7.80 -2.09 3.07
C GLN A 25 8.76 -2.49 1.97
N GLN A 26 9.96 -3.00 2.29
CA GLN A 26 10.92 -3.49 1.31
C GLN A 26 10.70 -4.97 0.97
N SER A 27 9.93 -5.73 1.75
CA SER A 27 9.78 -7.17 1.58
C SER A 27 8.81 -7.55 0.46
N LEU A 28 8.93 -8.77 -0.08
CA LEU A 28 8.04 -9.27 -1.14
C LEU A 28 6.59 -9.39 -0.66
N GLU A 29 6.39 -9.73 0.62
CA GLU A 29 5.07 -9.88 1.22
C GLU A 29 4.32 -8.54 1.31
N ALA A 30 5.01 -7.40 1.23
CA ALA A 30 4.37 -6.09 1.29
C ALA A 30 3.34 -5.89 0.17
N TRP A 31 3.55 -6.49 -1.01
CA TRP A 31 2.61 -6.46 -2.12
C TRP A 31 1.24 -7.03 -1.73
N SER A 32 1.22 -8.28 -1.29
CA SER A 32 -0.02 -9.01 -1.00
C SER A 32 -0.68 -8.53 0.30
N VAL A 33 0.10 -8.21 1.32
CA VAL A 33 -0.43 -7.73 2.60
C VAL A 33 -1.03 -6.33 2.45
N ALA A 34 -0.37 -5.41 1.72
CA ALA A 34 -0.93 -4.08 1.49
C ALA A 34 -2.24 -4.14 0.68
N ASP A 35 -2.28 -4.97 -0.36
CA ASP A 35 -3.48 -5.19 -1.16
C ASP A 35 -4.63 -5.77 -0.31
N GLY A 36 -4.35 -6.81 0.47
CA GLY A 36 -5.33 -7.45 1.36
C GLY A 36 -5.92 -6.49 2.39
N VAL A 37 -5.10 -5.64 3.01
CA VAL A 37 -5.56 -4.60 3.96
C VAL A 37 -6.48 -3.59 3.27
N LEU A 38 -6.21 -3.21 2.02
CA LEU A 38 -7.04 -2.26 1.29
C LEU A 38 -8.40 -2.83 0.90
N HIS A 39 -8.48 -4.15 0.69
CA HIS A 39 -9.72 -4.87 0.41
C HIS A 39 -10.53 -5.19 1.68
N ASP A 40 -9.92 -5.21 2.86
CA ASP A 40 -10.64 -5.45 4.11
C ASP A 40 -11.51 -4.23 4.53
N PRO A 41 -12.85 -4.37 4.60
CA PRO A 41 -13.75 -3.29 5.00
C PRO A 41 -13.56 -2.82 6.45
N ASN A 42 -12.88 -3.60 7.28
CA ASN A 42 -12.66 -3.28 8.70
C ASN A 42 -11.32 -2.58 8.96
N SER A 43 -10.49 -2.41 7.94
CA SER A 43 -9.18 -1.78 8.08
C SER A 43 -9.29 -0.29 8.41
N SER A 44 -8.46 0.18 9.35
CA SER A 44 -8.48 1.58 9.80
C SER A 44 -8.02 2.55 8.69
N MET A 45 -8.36 3.83 8.83
CA MET A 45 -7.98 4.84 7.84
C MET A 45 -6.45 5.01 7.74
N GLU A 46 -5.75 4.88 8.86
CA GLU A 46 -4.28 4.89 8.93
C GLU A 46 -3.68 3.71 8.17
N ALA A 47 -4.24 2.50 8.37
CA ALA A 47 -3.81 1.30 7.66
C ALA A 47 -4.07 1.41 6.16
N GLN A 48 -5.25 1.89 5.76
CA GLN A 48 -5.59 2.13 4.35
C GLN A 48 -4.62 3.12 3.71
N TYR A 49 -4.32 4.24 4.37
CA TYR A 49 -3.38 5.23 3.83
C TYR A 49 -1.97 4.64 3.70
N PHE A 50 -1.48 3.99 4.76
CA PHE A 50 -0.16 3.39 4.78
C PHE A 50 0.00 2.33 3.68
N CYS A 51 -0.96 1.40 3.55
CA CYS A 51 -0.92 0.35 2.54
C CYS A 51 -1.05 0.90 1.11
N ALA A 52 -1.88 1.91 0.87
CA ALA A 52 -1.97 2.54 -0.45
C ALA A 52 -0.66 3.26 -0.84
N GLN A 53 -0.02 3.93 0.12
CA GLN A 53 1.30 4.53 -0.09
C GLN A 53 2.38 3.46 -0.34
N THR A 54 2.33 2.34 0.38
CA THR A 54 3.23 1.20 0.17
C THR A 54 3.07 0.65 -1.25
N LEU A 55 1.85 0.35 -1.70
CA LEU A 55 1.61 -0.14 -3.07
C LEU A 55 2.13 0.83 -4.12
N ARG A 56 1.84 2.14 -3.99
CA ARG A 56 2.42 3.14 -4.91
C ARG A 56 3.94 3.05 -4.96
N THR A 57 4.59 3.00 -3.81
CA THR A 57 6.05 3.00 -3.72
C THR A 57 6.65 1.72 -4.31
N LYS A 58 6.04 0.57 -4.01
CA LYS A 58 6.38 -0.74 -4.55
C LYS A 58 6.28 -0.76 -6.09
N VAL A 59 5.18 -0.23 -6.66
CA VAL A 59 5.06 -0.08 -8.11
C VAL A 59 6.12 0.85 -8.70
N GLN A 60 6.44 1.95 -8.01
CA GLN A 60 7.40 2.93 -8.53
C GLN A 60 8.87 2.49 -8.46
N ARG A 61 9.22 1.62 -7.50
CA ARG A 61 10.63 1.33 -7.15
C ARG A 61 10.99 -0.13 -7.31
N ASP A 62 10.04 -1.02 -7.07
CA ASP A 62 10.27 -2.44 -6.89
C ASP A 62 9.44 -3.28 -7.88
N PHE A 63 9.02 -2.68 -9.01
CA PHE A 63 8.19 -3.35 -10.02
C PHE A 63 8.80 -4.65 -10.53
N GLU A 64 10.12 -4.72 -10.64
CA GLU A 64 10.88 -5.91 -11.08
C GLU A 64 10.74 -7.11 -10.12
N GLU A 65 10.26 -6.90 -8.89
CA GLU A 65 9.91 -7.99 -7.97
C GLU A 65 8.64 -8.73 -8.41
N LEU A 66 7.77 -8.08 -9.18
CA LEU A 66 6.47 -8.59 -9.54
C LEU A 66 6.60 -9.62 -10.68
N PRO A 67 6.12 -10.86 -10.50
CA PRO A 67 6.02 -11.81 -11.60
C PRO A 67 5.19 -11.25 -12.76
N SER A 68 5.57 -11.55 -14.00
CA SER A 68 4.89 -11.01 -15.19
C SER A 68 3.41 -11.39 -15.28
N ASP A 69 3.03 -12.55 -14.75
CA ASP A 69 1.65 -13.04 -14.65
C ASP A 69 0.84 -12.35 -13.53
N ALA A 70 1.49 -11.67 -12.59
CA ALA A 70 0.83 -10.92 -11.52
C ALA A 70 0.49 -9.48 -11.91
N VAL A 71 1.04 -8.95 -13.01
CA VAL A 71 0.84 -7.55 -13.46
C VAL A 71 -0.64 -7.25 -13.75
N ASP A 72 -1.30 -8.12 -14.52
CA ASP A 72 -2.72 -7.97 -14.83
C ASP A 72 -3.58 -8.05 -13.57
N SER A 73 -3.25 -8.97 -12.66
CA SER A 73 -3.95 -9.13 -11.38
C SER A 73 -3.83 -7.89 -10.50
N LEU A 74 -2.63 -7.28 -10.44
CA LEU A 74 -2.40 -6.03 -9.71
C LEU A 74 -3.18 -4.86 -10.33
N ARG A 75 -3.19 -4.75 -11.67
CA ARG A 75 -3.98 -3.71 -12.36
C ARG A 75 -5.47 -3.83 -12.00
N ASP A 76 -6.01 -5.03 -12.08
CA ASP A 76 -7.43 -5.28 -11.81
C ASP A 76 -7.76 -5.01 -10.34
N SER A 77 -6.86 -5.37 -9.42
CA SER A 77 -7.01 -5.02 -8.00
C SER A 77 -7.02 -3.50 -7.77
N LEU A 78 -6.06 -2.76 -8.34
CA LEU A 78 -6.00 -1.30 -8.22
C LEU A 78 -7.27 -0.63 -8.74
N LEU A 79 -7.84 -1.12 -9.86
CA LEU A 79 -9.11 -0.61 -10.40
C LEU A 79 -10.29 -0.89 -9.46
N GLN A 80 -10.38 -2.09 -8.89
CA GLN A 80 -11.40 -2.43 -7.89
C GLN A 80 -11.28 -1.55 -6.64
N LEU A 81 -10.06 -1.33 -6.15
CA LEU A 81 -9.79 -0.44 -5.03
C LEU A 81 -10.18 1.01 -5.35
N LEU A 82 -9.91 1.51 -6.56
CA LEU A 82 -10.34 2.86 -6.97
C LEU A 82 -11.86 3.01 -6.99
N ILE A 83 -12.59 1.99 -7.43
CA ILE A 83 -14.06 1.96 -7.37
C ILE A 83 -14.52 2.00 -5.90
N ARG A 84 -13.94 1.16 -5.05
CA ARG A 84 -14.24 1.09 -3.61
C ARG A 84 -13.99 2.43 -2.91
N PHE A 85 -12.83 3.04 -3.14
CA PHE A 85 -12.44 4.31 -2.54
C PHE A 85 -12.95 5.54 -3.31
N SER A 86 -13.85 5.37 -4.29
CA SER A 86 -14.46 6.47 -5.06
C SER A 86 -15.17 7.49 -4.18
N LYS A 87 -15.84 7.03 -3.11
CA LYS A 87 -16.48 7.86 -2.07
C LYS A 87 -15.71 7.85 -0.74
N GLY A 88 -14.55 7.18 -0.69
CA GLY A 88 -13.71 7.06 0.50
C GLY A 88 -12.77 8.26 0.69
N ALA A 89 -11.82 8.09 1.61
CA ALA A 89 -10.82 9.11 1.95
C ALA A 89 -10.02 9.56 0.71
N PRO A 90 -10.05 10.87 0.34
CA PRO A 90 -9.33 11.37 -0.83
C PRO A 90 -7.82 11.05 -0.84
N PRO A 91 -7.07 11.09 0.28
CA PRO A 91 -5.65 10.74 0.27
C PRO A 91 -5.36 9.31 -0.18
N VAL A 92 -6.16 8.33 0.27
CA VAL A 92 -6.02 6.91 -0.14
C VAL A 92 -6.24 6.78 -1.64
N ARG A 93 -7.30 7.39 -2.16
CA ARG A 93 -7.60 7.39 -3.60
C ARG A 93 -6.47 8.01 -4.42
N THR A 94 -5.88 9.11 -3.96
CA THR A 94 -4.71 9.71 -4.64
C THR A 94 -3.54 8.73 -4.72
N GLN A 95 -3.22 8.01 -3.63
CA GLN A 95 -2.14 7.02 -3.66
C GLN A 95 -2.42 5.89 -4.66
N LEU A 96 -3.65 5.39 -4.70
CA LEU A 96 -4.06 4.36 -5.66
C LEU A 96 -4.01 4.84 -7.11
N CYS A 97 -4.42 6.08 -7.38
CA CYS A 97 -4.29 6.67 -8.73
C CYS A 97 -2.82 6.77 -9.14
N LEU A 98 -1.93 7.18 -8.22
CA LEU A 98 -0.50 7.26 -8.48
C LEU A 98 0.12 5.87 -8.70
N ALA A 99 -0.33 4.86 -7.95
CA ALA A 99 0.10 3.47 -8.15
C ALA A 99 -0.31 2.96 -9.54
N LEU A 100 -1.56 3.18 -9.95
CA LEU A 100 -2.04 2.78 -11.27
C LEU A 100 -1.33 3.53 -12.40
N ALA A 101 -1.08 4.83 -12.22
CA ALA A 101 -0.33 5.62 -13.20
C ALA A 101 1.11 5.12 -13.34
N ALA A 102 1.77 4.80 -12.22
CA ALA A 102 3.11 4.22 -12.25
C ALA A 102 3.11 2.84 -12.94
N LEU A 103 2.11 2.00 -12.66
CA LEU A 103 1.96 0.69 -13.30
C LEU A 103 1.84 0.84 -14.82
N ALA A 104 1.04 1.80 -15.29
CA ALA A 104 0.86 2.08 -16.72
C ALA A 104 2.14 2.59 -17.42
N VAL A 105 3.12 3.10 -16.68
CA VAL A 105 4.44 3.48 -17.26
C VAL A 105 5.32 2.24 -17.47
N HIS A 106 5.16 1.21 -16.65
CA HIS A 106 5.90 -0.05 -16.76
C HIS A 106 5.31 -1.01 -17.81
N VAL A 107 4.01 -0.91 -18.08
CA VAL A 107 3.30 -1.75 -19.05
C VAL A 107 3.24 -1.03 -20.41
N PRO A 108 3.81 -1.58 -21.50
CA PRO A 108 3.82 -0.97 -22.83
C PRO A 108 2.43 -0.79 -23.47
#